data_AF-A0A5N4AB97-F1
#
_entry.id   AF-A0A5N4AB97-F1
#
_cell.length_a   1.000
_cell.length_b   1.000
_cell.length_c   1.000
_cell.angle_alpha   90.00
_cell.angle_beta   90.00
_cell.angle_gamma   90.00
#
_symmetry.space_group_name_H-M   'P 1'
#
loop_
_entity.id
_entity.type
_entity.pdbx_description
1 polymer ?
#
loop_
_entity_poly.entity_id
_entity_poly.type
_entity_poly.pdbx_seq_one_letter_code
_entity_poly.pdbx_strand_id
1 'polypeptide(L)'
;MSLFRFHKSKSIYNETIENFKCLKRLGYVIGQKIGEGAYSKVCIALFTRGDVQKKLACKIINKKRARSELMNKFLPREISIVSMIDHPNIVNVLNILEINNTLYMFMDYCKNGDLLEYLRTHDVWSLGCILFIMLFASMPFDDSNVTKMLRSQQEKSAYFDVCRVWRNSSPALCDLFNNILEPDAAKRCNIAEIASSKWLQEEHCVQILRDL
;
A
#
# COMPACT_ATOMS: atom_id res chain seq x y z
N MET A 1 46.63 -8.14 8.14
CA MET A 1 45.20 -8.39 8.45
C MET A 1 44.39 -7.20 7.97
N SER A 2 43.45 -7.48 7.06
CA SER A 2 42.80 -6.58 6.11
C SER A 2 42.14 -5.31 6.68
N LEU A 3 42.45 -4.17 6.05
CA LEU A 3 41.66 -2.93 6.06
C LEU A 3 40.41 -3.10 5.19
N PHE A 4 39.23 -3.24 5.79
CA PHE A 4 37.96 -2.97 5.09
C PHE A 4 37.50 -1.54 5.41
N ARG A 5 38.02 -0.59 4.62
CA ARG A 5 37.68 0.84 4.70
C ARG A 5 36.34 1.08 3.98
N PHE A 6 35.40 1.71 4.68
CA PHE A 6 34.13 2.21 4.16
C PHE A 6 34.34 3.16 2.94
N HIS A 7 34.33 2.63 1.72
CA HIS A 7 34.44 3.44 0.49
C HIS A 7 33.12 3.59 -0.29
N LYS A 8 32.08 2.79 0.00
CA LYS A 8 30.81 2.83 -0.76
C LYS A 8 29.94 4.08 -0.48
N SER A 9 30.05 4.71 0.68
CA SER A 9 29.14 5.81 1.08
C SER A 9 29.45 7.14 0.37
N LYS A 10 30.72 7.53 0.25
CA LYS A 10 31.12 8.82 -0.37
C LYS A 10 30.83 8.89 -1.88
N SER A 11 31.05 7.80 -2.61
CA SER A 11 30.84 7.75 -4.07
C SER A 11 29.36 7.86 -4.45
N ILE A 12 28.48 7.11 -3.77
CA ILE A 12 27.03 7.13 -4.02
C ILE A 12 26.42 8.49 -3.65
N TYR A 13 26.90 9.10 -2.56
CA TYR A 13 26.45 10.42 -2.13
C TYR A 13 26.81 11.50 -3.17
N ASN A 14 28.04 11.48 -3.68
CA ASN A 14 28.49 12.41 -4.73
C ASN A 14 27.73 12.22 -6.05
N GLU A 15 27.49 10.97 -6.48
CA GLU A 15 26.68 10.64 -7.67
C GLU A 15 25.24 11.16 -7.54
N THR A 16 24.67 11.06 -6.33
CA THR A 16 23.31 11.57 -6.04
C THR A 16 23.24 13.10 -6.12
N ILE A 17 24.25 13.81 -5.60
CA ILE A 17 24.33 15.27 -5.67
C ILE A 17 24.43 15.74 -7.12
N GLU A 18 25.29 15.12 -7.92
CA GLU A 18 25.43 15.47 -9.33
C GLU A 18 24.14 15.21 -10.13
N ASN A 19 23.44 14.12 -9.84
CA ASN A 19 22.12 13.87 -10.42
C ASN A 19 21.12 14.99 -10.10
N PHE A 20 21.04 15.42 -8.84
CA PHE A 20 20.14 16.50 -8.45
C PHE A 20 20.53 17.85 -9.05
N LYS A 21 21.83 18.14 -9.23
CA LYS A 21 22.27 19.32 -9.97
C LYS A 21 21.83 19.27 -11.43
N CYS A 22 21.99 18.12 -12.09
CA CYS A 22 21.54 17.93 -13.48
C CYS A 22 20.02 18.14 -13.61
N LEU A 23 19.23 17.51 -12.73
CA LEU A 23 17.78 17.69 -12.68
C LEU A 23 17.37 19.16 -12.45
N LYS A 24 18.06 19.87 -11.55
CA LYS A 24 17.80 21.29 -11.30
C LYS A 24 18.02 22.16 -12.53
N ARG A 25 19.04 21.86 -13.34
CA ARG A 25 19.27 22.56 -14.64
C ARG A 25 18.15 22.29 -15.64
N LEU A 26 17.49 21.14 -15.55
CA LEU A 26 16.33 20.77 -16.35
C LEU A 26 15.00 21.28 -15.76
N GLY A 27 15.04 22.08 -14.69
CA GLY A 27 13.86 22.66 -14.04
C GLY A 27 13.20 21.77 -12.99
N TYR A 28 13.79 20.62 -12.64
CA TYR A 28 13.24 19.70 -11.65
C TYR A 28 13.94 19.80 -10.30
N VAL A 29 13.15 19.93 -9.22
CA VAL A 29 13.62 19.88 -7.84
C VAL A 29 12.94 18.72 -7.13
N ILE A 30 13.73 17.76 -6.65
CA ILE A 30 13.23 16.60 -5.90
C ILE A 30 13.08 16.99 -4.42
N GLY A 31 11.90 16.75 -3.87
CA GLY A 31 11.53 17.01 -2.48
C GLY A 31 11.43 15.73 -1.64
N GLN A 32 10.52 15.74 -0.67
CA GLN A 32 10.36 14.65 0.31
C GLN A 32 9.93 13.33 -0.33
N LYS A 33 10.33 12.21 0.29
CA LYS A 33 9.87 10.87 -0.06
C LYS A 33 8.40 10.71 0.34
N ILE A 34 7.60 10.15 -0.56
CA ILE A 34 6.17 9.82 -0.36
C ILE A 34 5.86 8.34 -0.52
N GLY A 35 6.79 7.56 -1.08
CA GLY A 35 6.64 6.11 -1.20
C GLY A 35 7.98 5.41 -1.35
N GLU A 36 8.02 4.13 -1.00
CA GLU A 36 9.19 3.29 -1.13
C GLU A 36 8.75 1.89 -1.58
N GLY A 37 9.48 1.33 -2.54
CA GLY A 37 9.36 -0.05 -2.98
C GLY A 37 10.72 -0.72 -2.98
N ALA A 38 10.76 -2.01 -3.32
CA ALA A 38 11.97 -2.82 -3.22
C ALA A 38 13.20 -2.24 -3.95
N TYR A 39 12.99 -1.57 -5.08
CA TYR A 39 14.07 -1.03 -5.94
C TYR A 39 13.87 0.44 -6.34
N SER A 40 12.83 1.09 -5.79
CA SER A 40 12.44 2.42 -6.18
C SER A 40 12.01 3.25 -4.99
N LYS A 41 12.25 4.55 -5.06
CA LYS A 41 11.64 5.51 -4.14
C LYS A 41 10.78 6.48 -4.94
N VAL A 42 9.67 6.90 -4.36
CA VAL A 42 8.81 7.93 -4.94
C VAL A 42 8.95 9.18 -4.08
N CYS A 43 9.27 10.31 -4.70
CA CYS A 43 9.39 11.61 -4.05
C CYS A 43 8.41 12.60 -4.66
N ILE A 44 8.04 13.65 -3.92
CA ILE A 44 7.48 14.85 -4.52
C ILE A 44 8.56 15.49 -5.40
N ALA A 45 8.17 16.04 -6.53
CA ALA A 45 9.01 16.88 -7.36
C ALA A 45 8.29 18.18 -7.72
N LEU A 46 9.06 19.26 -7.91
CA LEU A 46 8.58 20.52 -8.45
C LEU A 46 9.25 20.72 -9.81
N PHE A 47 8.44 20.95 -10.84
CA PHE A 47 8.91 21.37 -12.15
C PHE A 47 8.67 22.86 -12.33
N THR A 48 9.70 23.61 -12.73
CA THR A 48 9.62 25.05 -12.97
C THR A 48 10.03 25.37 -14.41
N ARG A 49 9.18 26.08 -15.15
CA ARG A 49 9.49 26.60 -16.50
C ARG A 49 8.93 28.01 -16.64
N GLY A 50 9.82 29.01 -16.66
CA GLY A 50 9.41 30.41 -16.53
C GLY A 50 8.73 30.64 -15.17
N ASP A 51 7.59 31.31 -15.17
CA ASP A 51 6.80 31.57 -13.96
C ASP A 51 5.89 30.40 -13.54
N VAL A 52 5.81 29.34 -14.36
CA VAL A 52 4.93 28.20 -14.10
C VAL A 52 5.64 27.17 -13.22
N GLN A 53 5.01 26.84 -12.09
CA GLN A 53 5.38 25.68 -11.26
C GLN A 53 4.31 24.60 -11.29
N LYS A 54 4.73 23.35 -11.50
CA LYS A 54 3.87 22.16 -11.41
C LYS A 54 4.42 21.20 -10.35
N LYS A 55 3.54 20.75 -9.45
CA LYS A 55 3.85 19.72 -8.46
C LYS A 55 3.62 18.32 -9.04
N LEU A 56 4.62 17.47 -8.92
CA LEU A 56 4.73 16.15 -9.56
C LEU A 56 5.08 15.07 -8.54
N ALA A 57 4.88 13.81 -8.90
CA ALA A 57 5.51 12.66 -8.27
C ALA A 57 6.70 12.21 -9.11
N CYS A 58 7.81 11.81 -8.48
CA CYS A 58 9.00 11.32 -9.17
C CYS A 58 9.36 9.93 -8.65
N LYS A 59 9.20 8.90 -9.48
CA LYS A 59 9.64 7.53 -9.20
C LYS A 59 11.09 7.38 -9.64
N ILE A 60 11.97 7.15 -8.68
CA ILE A 60 13.42 7.07 -8.83
C ILE A 60 13.84 5.61 -8.73
N ILE A 61 14.43 5.07 -9.79
CA ILE A 61 14.83 3.66 -9.88
C ILE A 61 16.34 3.59 -10.10
N ASN A 62 17.05 2.93 -9.19
CA ASN A 62 18.48 2.71 -9.35
C ASN A 62 18.70 1.40 -10.13
N LYS A 63 19.16 1.50 -11.38
CA LYS A 63 19.37 0.32 -12.24
C LYS A 63 20.46 -0.61 -11.69
N LYS A 64 21.48 -0.11 -10.97
CA LYS A 64 22.50 -0.98 -10.35
C LYS A 64 21.92 -1.87 -9.23
N ARG A 65 20.84 -1.42 -8.58
CA ARG A 65 20.16 -2.16 -7.50
C ARG A 65 18.98 -3.00 -7.98
N ALA A 66 18.46 -2.71 -9.17
CA ALA A 66 17.39 -3.48 -9.78
C ALA A 66 17.91 -4.87 -10.21
N ARG A 67 17.12 -5.92 -9.96
CA ARG A 67 17.42 -7.27 -10.47
C ARG A 67 17.45 -7.25 -12.01
N SER A 68 18.28 -8.11 -12.61
CA SER A 68 18.45 -8.21 -14.07
C SER A 68 17.14 -8.45 -14.83
N GLU A 69 16.21 -9.25 -14.28
CA GLU A 69 14.89 -9.46 -14.86
C GLU A 69 14.03 -8.18 -14.90
N LEU A 70 14.10 -7.35 -13.85
CA LEU A 70 13.39 -6.07 -13.79
C LEU A 70 13.88 -5.13 -14.90
N MET A 71 15.20 -5.10 -15.13
CA MET A 71 15.80 -4.27 -16.18
C MET A 71 15.49 -4.74 -17.59
N ASN A 72 15.50 -6.04 -17.83
CA ASN A 72 15.43 -6.58 -19.19
C ASN A 72 13.99 -6.85 -19.66
N LYS A 73 13.04 -7.09 -18.74
CA LYS A 73 11.64 -7.40 -19.10
C LYS A 73 10.65 -6.36 -18.62
N PHE A 74 10.74 -5.94 -17.36
CA PHE A 74 9.66 -5.17 -16.73
C PHE A 74 9.78 -3.68 -16.99
N LEU A 75 10.98 -3.09 -16.86
CA LEU A 75 11.20 -1.66 -17.09
C LEU A 75 10.90 -1.21 -18.52
N PRO A 76 11.36 -1.90 -19.59
CA PRO A 76 11.05 -1.49 -20.95
C PRO A 76 9.55 -1.55 -21.24
N ARG A 77 8.86 -2.58 -20.72
CA ARG A 77 7.41 -2.75 -20.86
C ARG A 77 6.62 -1.69 -20.09
N GLU A 78 7.01 -1.41 -18.85
CA GLU A 78 6.37 -0.38 -18.03
C GLU A 78 6.53 0.99 -18.69
N ILE A 79 7.74 1.32 -19.18
CA ILE A 79 7.99 2.56 -19.92
C ILE A 79 7.15 2.63 -21.20
N SER A 80 7.13 1.57 -22.02
CA SER A 80 6.39 1.58 -23.29
C SER A 80 4.89 1.77 -23.07
N ILE A 81 4.29 1.05 -22.12
CA ILE A 81 2.86 1.14 -21.84
C ILE A 81 2.51 2.51 -21.27
N VAL A 82 3.23 2.97 -20.23
CA VAL A 82 2.84 4.18 -19.52
C VAL A 82 3.12 5.44 -20.34
N SER A 83 4.05 5.39 -21.30
CA SER A 83 4.27 6.48 -22.26
C SER A 83 3.17 6.65 -23.31
N MET A 84 2.27 5.68 -23.47
CA MET A 84 1.22 5.65 -24.50
C MET A 84 -0.18 5.93 -23.94
N ILE A 85 -0.33 6.03 -22.62
CA ILE A 85 -1.64 6.17 -21.96
C ILE A 85 -1.90 7.63 -21.63
N ASP A 86 -3.01 8.16 -22.14
CA ASP A 86 -3.56 9.47 -21.78
C ASP A 86 -5.04 9.31 -21.43
N HIS A 87 -5.36 9.27 -20.13
CA HIS A 87 -6.73 9.07 -19.65
C HIS A 87 -6.95 9.79 -18.31
N PRO A 88 -8.10 10.46 -18.09
CA PRO A 88 -8.38 11.24 -16.87
C PRO A 88 -8.32 10.45 -15.55
N ASN A 89 -8.45 9.12 -15.61
CA ASN A 89 -8.39 8.24 -14.43
C ASN A 89 -7.13 7.36 -14.35
N ILE A 90 -6.10 7.63 -15.18
CA ILE A 90 -4.81 6.93 -15.11
C ILE A 90 -3.72 7.96 -14.87
N VAL A 91 -2.78 7.65 -13.98
CA VAL A 91 -1.66 8.55 -13.68
C VAL A 91 -0.80 8.70 -14.93
N ASN A 92 -0.71 9.93 -15.43
CA ASN A 92 0.08 10.24 -16.62
C ASN A 92 1.58 10.34 -16.25
N VAL A 93 2.44 9.75 -17.09
CA VAL A 93 3.89 9.98 -17.05
C VAL A 93 4.23 11.11 -18.01
N LEU A 94 4.70 12.22 -17.45
CA LEU A 94 5.01 13.44 -18.19
C LEU A 94 6.39 13.40 -18.81
N ASN A 95 7.36 12.79 -18.12
CA ASN A 95 8.74 12.74 -18.58
C ASN A 95 9.53 11.61 -17.91
N ILE A 96 10.49 11.04 -18.64
CA ILE A 96 11.39 10.00 -18.14
C ILE A 96 12.82 10.42 -18.46
N LEU A 97 13.66 10.55 -17.42
CA LEU A 97 15.06 10.93 -17.55
C LEU A 97 15.96 9.82 -17.01
N GLU A 98 17.08 9.60 -17.67
CA GLU A 98 18.13 8.69 -17.19
C GLU A 98 19.42 9.46 -16.93
N ILE A 99 19.92 9.40 -15.70
CA ILE A 99 21.15 10.09 -15.27
C ILE A 99 21.94 9.14 -14.38
N ASN A 100 23.20 8.85 -14.74
CA ASN A 100 24.11 8.00 -13.96
C ASN A 100 23.46 6.68 -13.50
N ASN A 101 22.91 5.92 -14.45
CA ASN A 101 22.24 4.64 -14.21
C ASN A 101 21.06 4.70 -13.21
N THR A 102 20.49 5.90 -13.03
CA THR A 102 19.30 6.15 -12.23
C THR A 102 18.23 6.72 -13.15
N LEU A 103 17.07 6.08 -13.15
CA LEU A 103 15.92 6.47 -13.96
C LEU A 103 14.95 7.27 -13.10
N TYR A 104 14.47 8.39 -13.62
CA TYR A 104 13.56 9.33 -12.98
C TYR A 104 12.31 9.45 -13.84
N MET A 105 11.19 8.92 -13.35
CA MET A 105 9.88 9.07 -14.01
C MET A 105 9.08 10.15 -13.30
N PHE A 106 8.77 11.23 -14.01
CA PHE A 106 7.95 12.34 -13.54
C PHE A 106 6.50 12.10 -13.94
N MET A 107 5.62 12.13 -12.95
CA MET A 107 4.22 11.72 -13.05
C MET A 107 3.34 12.79 -12.41
N ASP A 108 2.05 12.78 -12.74
CA ASP A 108 1.09 13.58 -12.00
C ASP A 108 1.09 13.23 -10.51
N TYR A 109 0.98 14.27 -9.66
CA TYR A 109 0.92 14.09 -8.22
C TYR A 109 -0.52 13.86 -7.75
N CYS A 110 -0.82 12.64 -7.32
CA CYS A 110 -2.11 12.29 -6.71
C CYS A 110 -2.13 12.68 -5.23
N LYS A 111 -2.73 13.83 -4.92
CA LYS A 111 -2.80 14.38 -3.55
C LYS A 111 -3.58 13.52 -2.54
N ASN A 112 -4.42 12.61 -3.00
CA ASN A 112 -5.30 11.79 -2.15
C ASN A 112 -4.69 10.44 -1.73
N GLY A 113 -3.39 10.23 -1.94
CA GLY A 113 -2.70 9.01 -1.52
C GLY A 113 -2.95 7.81 -2.46
N ASP A 114 -2.64 6.61 -1.97
CA ASP A 114 -2.80 5.38 -2.72
C ASP A 114 -4.10 4.63 -2.37
N LEU A 115 -4.57 3.83 -3.33
CA LEU A 115 -5.75 2.99 -3.13
C LEU A 115 -5.50 1.90 -2.07
N LEU A 116 -4.24 1.52 -1.79
CA LEU A 116 -3.92 0.50 -0.80
C LEU A 116 -4.19 0.98 0.64
N GLU A 117 -4.01 2.26 0.92
CA GLU A 117 -4.38 2.88 2.19
C GLU A 117 -5.91 2.93 2.35
N TYR A 118 -6.62 3.19 1.25
CA TYR A 118 -8.07 3.06 1.21
C TYR A 118 -8.52 1.59 1.34
N LEU A 119 -7.84 0.65 0.69
CA LEU A 119 -8.17 -0.78 0.69
C LEU A 119 -7.75 -1.47 1.98
N ARG A 120 -6.74 -1.01 2.71
CA ARG A 120 -6.33 -1.61 3.99
C ARG A 120 -7.48 -1.69 4.99
N THR A 121 -8.41 -0.74 4.96
CA THR A 121 -9.64 -0.80 5.76
C THR A 121 -10.69 -1.72 5.12
N HIS A 122 -10.71 -1.91 3.80
CA HIS A 122 -11.63 -2.80 3.10
C HIS A 122 -11.18 -4.28 3.15
N ASP A 123 -9.87 -4.56 3.15
CA ASP A 123 -9.30 -5.91 3.30
C ASP A 123 -9.59 -6.48 4.68
N VAL A 124 -9.66 -5.62 5.70
CA VAL A 124 -10.10 -6.01 7.06
C VAL A 124 -11.54 -6.55 7.02
N TRP A 125 -12.43 -5.93 6.26
CA TRP A 125 -13.80 -6.42 6.12
C TRP A 125 -13.83 -7.82 5.49
N SER A 126 -13.09 -8.00 4.39
CA SER A 126 -12.94 -9.30 3.73
C SER A 126 -12.31 -10.35 4.67
N LEU A 127 -11.32 -9.97 5.48
CA LEU A 127 -10.72 -10.82 6.51
C LEU A 127 -11.75 -11.27 7.55
N GLY A 128 -12.64 -10.37 7.98
CA GLY A 128 -13.75 -10.72 8.87
C GLY A 128 -14.71 -11.73 8.26
N CYS A 129 -15.05 -11.57 6.99
CA CYS A 129 -15.88 -12.53 6.28
C CYS A 129 -15.21 -13.91 6.18
N ILE A 130 -13.91 -13.96 5.87
CA ILE A 130 -13.14 -15.22 5.78
C ILE A 130 -13.05 -15.89 7.14
N LEU A 131 -12.73 -15.14 8.20
CA LEU A 131 -12.69 -15.66 9.56
C LEU A 131 -14.04 -16.24 9.99
N PHE A 132 -15.13 -15.55 9.65
CA PHE A 132 -16.49 -16.04 9.93
C PHE A 132 -16.78 -17.35 9.20
N ILE A 133 -16.44 -17.45 7.92
CA ILE A 133 -16.60 -18.68 7.13
C ILE A 133 -15.78 -19.82 7.75
N MET A 134 -14.54 -19.56 8.16
CA MET A 134 -13.68 -20.58 8.78
C MET A 134 -14.24 -21.12 10.10
N LEU A 135 -14.90 -20.28 10.91
CA LEU A 135 -15.41 -20.66 12.23
C LEU A 135 -16.82 -21.26 12.18
N PHE A 136 -17.68 -20.80 11.27
CA PHE A 136 -19.11 -21.13 11.27
C PHE A 136 -19.56 -21.87 10.00
N ALA A 137 -18.64 -22.11 9.05
CA ALA A 137 -18.92 -22.76 7.76
C ALA A 137 -20.12 -22.15 7.01
N SER A 138 -20.39 -20.87 7.24
CA SER A 138 -21.53 -20.12 6.71
C SER A 138 -21.11 -18.69 6.38
N MET A 139 -21.83 -18.03 5.47
CA MET A 139 -21.56 -16.62 5.16
C MET A 139 -22.16 -15.70 6.25
N PRO A 140 -21.46 -14.62 6.63
CA PRO A 140 -21.97 -13.66 7.61
C PRO A 140 -23.15 -12.82 7.09
N PHE A 141 -23.34 -12.75 5.76
CA PHE A 141 -24.41 -11.98 5.12
C PHE A 141 -24.99 -12.81 3.97
N ASP A 142 -26.32 -12.80 3.83
CA ASP A 142 -27.02 -13.38 2.69
C ASP A 142 -26.93 -12.44 1.49
N ASP A 143 -26.38 -12.92 0.37
CA ASP A 143 -26.17 -12.18 -0.87
C ASP A 143 -27.31 -12.36 -1.89
N SER A 144 -28.33 -13.16 -1.57
CA SER A 144 -29.50 -13.41 -2.43
C SER A 144 -30.25 -12.12 -2.81
N ASN A 145 -30.15 -11.08 -1.97
CA ASN A 145 -30.70 -9.77 -2.25
C ASN A 145 -29.76 -8.66 -1.75
N VAL A 146 -29.08 -7.99 -2.69
CA VAL A 146 -28.11 -6.92 -2.42
C VAL A 146 -28.66 -5.80 -1.54
N THR A 147 -29.93 -5.41 -1.71
CA THR A 147 -30.52 -4.30 -0.93
C THR A 147 -30.73 -4.72 0.54
N LYS A 148 -31.18 -5.96 0.76
CA LYS A 148 -31.31 -6.51 2.12
C LYS A 148 -29.93 -6.74 2.75
N MET A 149 -28.98 -7.25 1.97
CA MET A 149 -27.59 -7.44 2.39
C MET A 149 -26.97 -6.12 2.89
N LEU A 150 -27.06 -5.06 2.10
CA LEU A 150 -26.50 -3.74 2.46
C LEU A 150 -27.16 -3.17 3.72
N ARG A 151 -28.48 -3.28 3.86
CA ARG A 151 -29.18 -2.88 5.11
C ARG A 151 -28.70 -3.71 6.29
N SER A 152 -28.58 -5.02 6.13
CA SER A 152 -28.14 -5.91 7.21
C SER A 152 -26.70 -5.65 7.66
N GLN A 153 -25.81 -5.32 6.71
CA GLN A 153 -24.46 -4.87 7.00
C GLN A 153 -24.48 -3.58 7.84
N GLN A 154 -25.24 -2.56 7.40
CA GLN A 154 -25.35 -1.27 8.11
C GLN A 154 -25.97 -1.40 9.52
N GLU A 155 -26.99 -2.22 9.65
CA GLU A 155 -27.71 -2.48 10.91
C GLU A 155 -26.99 -3.49 11.81
N LYS A 156 -25.87 -4.08 11.34
CA LYS A 156 -25.12 -5.13 12.04
C LYS A 156 -25.98 -6.36 12.37
N SER A 157 -27.04 -6.62 11.59
CA SER A 157 -28.10 -7.54 11.99
C SER A 157 -27.84 -9.03 11.66
N ALA A 158 -27.08 -9.35 10.60
CA ALA A 158 -26.87 -10.74 10.21
C ALA A 158 -25.86 -11.53 11.08
N TYR A 159 -24.88 -10.87 11.71
CA TYR A 159 -23.97 -11.56 12.67
C TYR A 159 -24.49 -11.51 14.12
N PHE A 160 -25.54 -10.73 14.40
CA PHE A 160 -26.08 -10.54 15.74
C PHE A 160 -26.67 -11.84 16.32
N ASP A 161 -27.19 -12.73 15.48
CA ASP A 161 -27.66 -14.05 15.91
C ASP A 161 -26.51 -14.95 16.40
N VAL A 162 -25.34 -14.90 15.74
CA VAL A 162 -24.14 -15.62 16.19
C VAL A 162 -23.58 -15.00 17.48
N CYS A 163 -23.45 -13.67 17.54
CA CYS A 163 -23.02 -13.00 18.77
C CYS A 163 -23.99 -13.26 19.93
N ARG A 164 -25.31 -13.40 19.71
CA ARG A 164 -26.27 -13.72 20.77
C ARG A 164 -26.07 -15.12 21.34
N VAL A 165 -25.78 -16.11 20.50
CA VAL A 165 -25.54 -17.50 20.91
C VAL A 165 -24.20 -17.67 21.61
N TRP A 166 -23.16 -16.96 21.15
CA TRP A 166 -21.78 -17.16 21.61
C TRP A 166 -21.26 -16.09 22.57
N ARG A 167 -22.05 -15.04 22.90
CA ARG A 167 -21.67 -13.96 23.84
C ARG A 167 -21.16 -14.48 25.17
N ASN A 168 -21.76 -15.56 25.67
CA ASN A 168 -21.42 -16.12 26.97
C ASN A 168 -20.20 -17.05 26.90
N SER A 169 -19.87 -17.59 25.72
CA SER A 169 -18.80 -18.58 25.54
C SER A 169 -17.50 -17.95 25.03
N SER A 170 -17.55 -16.91 24.20
CA SER A 170 -16.36 -16.18 23.75
C SER A 170 -16.66 -14.69 23.50
N PRO A 171 -16.65 -13.87 24.57
CA PRO A 171 -16.83 -12.42 24.45
C PRO A 171 -15.76 -11.75 23.58
N ALA A 172 -14.50 -12.22 23.67
CA ALA A 172 -13.38 -11.66 22.92
C ALA A 172 -13.52 -11.83 21.41
N LEU A 173 -14.07 -12.96 20.95
CA LEU A 173 -14.38 -13.19 19.53
C LEU A 173 -15.49 -12.26 19.04
N CYS A 174 -16.53 -12.06 19.86
CA CYS A 174 -17.63 -11.16 19.53
C CYS A 174 -17.14 -9.72 19.40
N ASP A 175 -16.27 -9.28 20.32
CA ASP A 175 -15.63 -7.96 20.27
C ASP A 175 -14.74 -7.81 19.02
N LEU A 176 -14.01 -8.86 18.64
CA LEU A 176 -13.21 -8.84 17.42
C LEU A 176 -14.08 -8.66 16.17
N PHE A 177 -15.16 -9.43 16.03
CA PHE A 177 -16.08 -9.28 14.89
C PHE A 177 -16.78 -7.92 14.86
N ASN A 178 -17.16 -7.37 16.01
CA ASN A 178 -17.75 -6.03 16.10
C ASN A 178 -16.84 -4.94 15.53
N ASN A 179 -15.52 -5.09 15.70
CA ASN A 179 -14.52 -4.12 15.25
C ASN A 179 -14.08 -4.37 13.80
N ILE A 180 -13.99 -5.64 13.37
CA ILE A 180 -13.59 -6.02 12.01
C ILE A 180 -14.70 -5.78 10.99
N LEU A 181 -15.95 -6.12 11.33
CA LEU A 181 -17.12 -5.95 10.47
C LEU A 181 -17.89 -4.65 10.79
N GLU A 182 -17.17 -3.61 11.21
CA GLU A 182 -17.71 -2.25 11.37
C GLU A 182 -18.02 -1.65 9.99
N PRO A 183 -19.27 -1.28 9.67
CA PRO A 183 -19.63 -0.74 8.35
C PRO A 183 -18.92 0.56 7.99
N ASP A 184 -18.68 1.42 8.99
CA ASP A 184 -17.94 2.66 8.81
C ASP A 184 -16.43 2.37 8.73
N ALA A 185 -15.86 2.48 7.53
CA ALA A 185 -14.43 2.20 7.31
C ALA A 185 -13.50 3.09 8.15
N ALA A 186 -13.95 4.28 8.59
CA ALA A 186 -13.16 5.16 9.45
C ALA A 186 -13.15 4.71 10.93
N LYS A 187 -14.15 3.92 11.35
CA LYS A 187 -14.25 3.36 12.71
C LYS A 187 -13.78 1.91 12.79
N ARG A 188 -13.65 1.24 11.65
CA ARG A 188 -13.19 -0.14 11.53
C ARG A 188 -11.76 -0.28 12.01
N CYS A 189 -11.47 -1.32 12.78
CA CYS A 189 -10.13 -1.55 13.29
C CYS A 189 -9.13 -1.84 12.16
N ASN A 190 -7.88 -1.48 12.37
CA ASN A 190 -6.78 -1.82 11.47
C ASN A 190 -6.15 -3.17 11.83
N ILE A 191 -5.25 -3.67 10.97
CA ILE A 191 -4.61 -4.98 11.15
C ILE A 191 -3.77 -5.10 12.43
N ALA A 192 -3.16 -4.00 12.90
CA ALA A 192 -2.36 -4.01 14.13
C ALA A 192 -3.26 -4.13 15.38
N GLU A 193 -4.44 -3.50 15.35
CA GLU A 193 -5.45 -3.64 16.40
C GLU A 193 -6.04 -5.05 16.44
N ILE A 194 -6.25 -5.68 15.27
CA ILE A 194 -6.67 -7.08 15.16
C ILE A 194 -5.62 -8.01 15.78
N ALA A 195 -4.35 -7.86 15.40
CA ALA A 195 -3.26 -8.68 15.92
C ALA A 195 -3.09 -8.54 17.46
N SER A 196 -3.48 -7.39 17.99
CA SER A 196 -3.45 -7.09 19.43
C SER A 196 -4.77 -7.41 20.15
N SER A 197 -5.75 -7.98 19.45
CA SER A 197 -7.06 -8.28 20.04
C SER A 197 -6.96 -9.40 21.07
N LYS A 198 -7.79 -9.32 22.11
CA LYS A 198 -7.84 -10.31 23.20
C LYS A 198 -8.01 -11.73 22.67
N TRP A 199 -8.83 -11.91 21.64
CA TRP A 199 -9.09 -13.22 21.04
C TRP A 199 -7.83 -13.87 20.44
N LEU A 200 -6.98 -13.09 19.75
CA LEU A 200 -5.71 -13.59 19.20
C LEU A 200 -4.62 -13.77 20.26
N GLN A 201 -4.77 -13.13 21.42
CA GLN A 201 -3.84 -13.20 22.54
C GLN A 201 -4.21 -14.28 23.57
N GLU A 202 -5.41 -14.88 23.49
CA GLU A 202 -5.81 -16.00 24.35
C GLU A 202 -4.95 -17.24 24.03
N GLU A 203 -4.33 -17.83 25.07
CA GLU A 203 -3.36 -18.94 24.94
C GLU A 203 -3.89 -20.17 24.17
N HIS A 204 -5.21 -20.33 24.07
CA HIS A 204 -5.84 -21.43 23.33
C HIS A 204 -5.75 -21.32 21.80
N CYS A 205 -5.69 -20.10 21.25
CA CYS A 205 -5.54 -19.88 19.79
C CYS A 205 -4.11 -20.19 19.30
N VAL A 206 -3.11 -20.07 20.18
CA VAL A 206 -1.70 -20.34 19.85
C VAL A 206 -1.43 -21.84 19.72
N GLN A 207 -2.17 -22.70 20.41
CA GLN A 207 -1.95 -24.15 20.37
C GLN A 207 -2.37 -24.76 19.01
N ILE A 208 -3.49 -24.31 18.42
CA ILE A 208 -3.97 -24.78 17.12
C ILE A 208 -3.00 -24.41 15.97
N LEU A 209 -2.24 -23.33 16.12
CA LEU A 209 -1.24 -22.89 15.14
C LEU A 209 0.16 -23.49 15.38
N ARG A 210 0.43 -24.09 16.54
CA ARG A 210 1.71 -24.75 16.85
C ARG A 210 1.74 -26.23 16.47
N ASP A 211 0.57 -26.85 16.31
CA ASP A 211 0.42 -28.26 15.94
C ASP A 211 0.12 -28.46 14.43
N LEU A 212 0.32 -27.40 13.62
CA LEU A 212 0.41 -27.43 12.15
C LEU A 212 1.84 -27.11 11.70
#